data_AF-A0A0J6CE84-F1
#
_entry.id   AF-A0A0J6CE84-F1
#
_cell.length_a   1.000
_cell.length_b   1.000
_cell.length_c   1.000
_cell.angle_alpha   90.00
_cell.angle_beta   90.00
_cell.angle_gamma   90.00
#
_symmetry.space_group_name_H-M   'P 1'
#
loop_
_entity.id
_entity.type
_entity.pdbx_description
1 polymer ?
#
loop_
_entity_poly.entity_id
_entity_poly.type
_entity_poly.pdbx_seq_one_letter_code
_entity_poly.pdbx_strand_id
1 'polypeptide(L)'
;MEPSIYSYSLCIALPLMLFFGFYFLLAPTPEKAIFNNYLRSRRIMGVAILLLAANYSVHFFFGIRFKNTDAAILMNLSTYFLCYWLFSSALTTLLDRFYITKCRLRTHICLWILFSILSGIVLLLLPKGGLQTTVMFALAAWLVIYGLFLTRRLLRAYHRVIRIFDDTRADDIGAYIKWLSIFTYWAVTFGVGCGLLTFLPDEYVYIWILSSVPFYIYLFLCYLNYLLFYEQVENAMEDGMTSEEEDLCDTTNREQAQRQDTPFFHAEIAKKIKGWIDADGYIRPGLTIKELSDVLHTNRTYLSGYIKTTYDMSFRDWIIGLRIEYAKRLLARYPRLTIADISEKSGFLSPSHFIRLFKENAGCTPVKWRKTEAE
;
A
#
# COMPACT_ATOMS: atom_id res chain seq x y z
N MET A 1 -23.51 33.64 -19.58
CA MET A 1 -23.43 32.18 -19.67
C MET A 1 -24.09 31.63 -18.44
N GLU A 2 -25.21 30.91 -18.58
CA GLU A 2 -25.75 30.16 -17.46
C GLU A 2 -24.66 29.20 -16.95
N PRO A 3 -24.41 29.13 -15.64
CA PRO A 3 -23.40 28.24 -15.09
C PRO A 3 -23.81 26.78 -15.39
N SER A 4 -23.00 26.11 -16.22
CA SER A 4 -23.23 24.72 -16.56
C SER A 4 -22.88 23.80 -15.38
N ILE A 5 -23.48 22.60 -15.34
CA ILE A 5 -23.17 21.57 -14.34
C ILE A 5 -21.66 21.28 -14.29
N TYR A 6 -20.98 21.40 -15.43
CA TYR A 6 -19.52 21.32 -15.53
C TYR A 6 -18.80 22.39 -14.67
N SER A 7 -19.18 23.67 -14.78
CA SER A 7 -18.59 24.73 -13.97
C SER A 7 -18.83 24.54 -12.46
N TYR A 8 -20.01 24.07 -12.07
CA TYR A 8 -20.30 23.74 -10.68
C TYR A 8 -19.44 22.59 -10.16
N SER A 9 -19.22 21.53 -10.97
CA SER A 9 -18.36 20.42 -10.57
C SER A 9 -16.92 20.86 -10.30
N LEU A 10 -16.37 21.78 -11.12
CA LEU A 10 -15.06 22.36 -10.91
C LEU A 10 -15.01 23.24 -9.67
N CYS A 11 -16.07 24.01 -9.40
CA CYS A 11 -16.19 24.85 -8.20
C CYS A 11 -16.16 24.03 -6.90
N ILE A 12 -16.65 22.79 -6.93
CA ILE A 12 -16.59 21.86 -5.78
C ILE A 12 -15.19 21.24 -5.65
N ALA A 13 -14.62 20.73 -6.75
CA ALA A 13 -13.37 20.00 -6.70
C ALA A 13 -12.15 20.89 -6.42
N LEU A 14 -12.09 22.09 -7.02
CA LEU A 14 -10.91 22.94 -7.00
C LEU A 14 -10.51 23.43 -5.60
N PRO A 15 -11.41 23.99 -4.76
CA PRO A 15 -11.06 24.42 -3.40
C PRO A 15 -10.55 23.26 -2.54
N LEU A 16 -11.16 22.09 -2.69
CA LEU A 16 -10.78 20.87 -1.98
C LEU A 16 -9.36 20.43 -2.35
N MET A 17 -9.05 20.40 -3.65
CA MET A 17 -7.73 20.03 -4.15
C MET A 17 -6.66 21.02 -3.73
N LEU A 18 -6.95 22.33 -3.78
CA LEU A 18 -6.04 23.37 -3.29
C LEU A 18 -5.77 23.17 -1.79
N PHE A 19 -6.81 22.98 -0.98
CA PHE A 19 -6.67 22.74 0.45
C PHE A 19 -5.80 21.52 0.72
N PHE A 20 -6.10 20.36 0.11
CA PHE A 20 -5.30 19.14 0.31
C PHE A 20 -3.86 19.29 -0.18
N GLY A 21 -3.66 19.90 -1.33
CA GLY A 21 -2.34 20.13 -1.92
C GLY A 21 -1.45 21.00 -1.03
N PHE A 22 -1.97 22.15 -0.59
CA PHE A 22 -1.24 23.04 0.32
C PHE A 22 -1.06 22.43 1.70
N TYR A 23 -2.08 21.74 2.23
CA TYR A 23 -1.95 21.02 3.48
C TYR A 23 -0.80 20.01 3.41
N PHE A 24 -0.76 19.18 2.36
CA PHE A 24 0.32 18.21 2.20
C PHE A 24 1.72 18.84 2.11
N LEU A 25 1.85 20.04 1.56
CA LEU A 25 3.13 20.74 1.50
C LEU A 25 3.53 21.41 2.82
N LEU A 26 2.59 22.04 3.51
CA LEU A 26 2.88 23.07 4.52
C LEU A 26 2.53 22.65 5.95
N ALA A 27 1.55 21.76 6.16
CA ALA A 27 1.12 21.46 7.53
C ALA A 27 2.23 20.72 8.30
N PRO A 28 2.37 21.02 9.61
CA PRO A 28 3.46 20.50 10.43
C PRO A 28 3.41 18.98 10.56
N THR A 29 4.57 18.37 10.78
CA THR A 29 4.76 16.96 11.11
C THR A 29 5.76 16.83 12.25
N PRO A 30 5.76 15.70 12.98
CA PRO A 30 6.79 15.45 13.99
C PRO A 30 8.22 15.62 13.44
N GLU A 31 9.06 16.37 14.17
CA GLU A 31 10.47 16.62 13.81
C GLU A 31 11.38 15.44 14.18
N LYS A 32 10.99 14.22 13.78
CA LYS A 32 11.82 13.02 13.94
C LYS A 32 12.36 12.59 12.58
N ALA A 33 13.65 12.22 12.53
CA ALA A 33 14.32 11.81 11.28
C ALA A 33 13.62 10.63 10.57
N ILE A 34 12.96 9.75 11.32
CA ILE A 34 12.19 8.62 10.77
C ILE A 34 11.09 9.09 9.81
N PHE A 35 10.46 10.25 10.04
CA PHE A 35 9.39 10.80 9.19
C PHE A 35 9.90 11.48 7.90
N ASN A 36 11.21 11.50 7.64
CA ASN A 36 11.75 12.13 6.43
C ASN A 36 11.17 11.54 5.13
N ASN A 37 10.97 10.23 5.10
CA ASN A 37 10.36 9.53 3.97
C ASN A 37 8.88 9.85 3.82
N TYR A 38 8.13 9.80 4.92
CA TYR A 38 6.73 10.24 4.96
C TYR A 38 6.58 11.67 4.42
N LEU A 39 7.44 12.59 4.88
CA LEU A 39 7.47 13.98 4.43
C LEU A 39 7.73 14.11 2.93
N ARG A 40 8.70 13.37 2.40
CA ARG A 40 8.98 13.33 0.96
C ARG A 40 7.77 12.84 0.18
N SER A 41 7.19 11.70 0.57
CA SER A 41 5.98 11.15 -0.06
C SER A 41 4.83 12.15 -0.05
N ARG A 42 4.51 12.70 1.11
CA ARG A 42 3.43 13.67 1.32
C ARG A 42 3.64 14.91 0.46
N ARG A 43 4.86 15.46 0.37
CA ARG A 43 5.15 16.62 -0.48
C ARG A 43 4.98 16.31 -1.97
N ILE A 44 5.47 15.15 -2.45
CA ILE A 44 5.27 14.71 -3.83
C ILE A 44 3.76 14.58 -4.13
N MET A 45 2.99 14.03 -3.18
CA MET A 45 1.54 13.93 -3.29
C MET A 45 0.87 15.31 -3.37
N GLY A 46 1.29 16.25 -2.52
CA GLY A 46 0.82 17.63 -2.55
C GLY A 46 1.08 18.32 -3.89
N VAL A 47 2.28 18.15 -4.45
CA VAL A 47 2.63 18.66 -5.80
C VAL A 47 1.72 18.03 -6.87
N ALA A 48 1.46 16.73 -6.80
CA ALA A 48 0.58 16.05 -7.76
C ALA A 48 -0.86 16.61 -7.73
N ILE A 49 -1.42 16.80 -6.52
CA ILE A 49 -2.76 17.36 -6.35
C ILE A 49 -2.81 18.82 -6.82
N LEU A 50 -1.80 19.64 -6.51
CA LEU A 50 -1.75 21.03 -6.97
C LEU A 50 -1.57 21.12 -8.49
N LEU A 51 -0.85 20.20 -9.12
CA LEU A 51 -0.74 20.14 -10.57
C LEU A 51 -2.12 19.88 -11.22
N LEU A 52 -2.91 18.96 -10.66
CA LEU A 52 -4.28 18.75 -11.11
C LEU A 52 -5.18 19.96 -10.81
N ALA A 53 -5.01 20.61 -9.67
CA ALA A 53 -5.76 21.82 -9.32
C ALA A 53 -5.46 22.97 -10.28
N ALA A 54 -4.19 23.13 -10.70
CA ALA A 54 -3.79 24.08 -11.73
C ALA A 54 -4.45 23.76 -13.07
N ASN A 55 -4.46 22.49 -13.48
CA ASN A 55 -5.17 22.06 -14.69
C ASN A 55 -6.66 22.39 -14.62
N TYR A 56 -7.32 22.10 -13.49
CA TYR A 56 -8.74 22.42 -13.27
C TYR A 56 -9.01 23.93 -13.23
N SER A 57 -8.06 24.71 -12.71
CA SER A 57 -8.14 26.17 -12.72
C SER A 57 -8.15 26.72 -14.14
N VAL A 58 -7.33 26.16 -15.04
CA VAL A 58 -7.33 26.58 -16.45
C VAL A 58 -8.68 26.29 -17.12
N HIS A 59 -9.26 25.12 -16.86
CA HIS A 59 -10.61 24.78 -17.35
C HIS A 59 -11.67 25.73 -16.79
N PHE A 60 -11.61 26.04 -15.50
CA PHE A 60 -12.59 26.89 -14.82
C PHE A 60 -12.55 28.35 -15.27
N PHE A 61 -11.37 28.98 -15.26
CA PHE A 61 -11.25 30.43 -15.53
C PHE A 61 -11.22 30.76 -17.03
N PHE A 62 -10.59 29.92 -17.85
CA PHE A 62 -10.42 30.24 -19.27
C PHE A 62 -11.45 29.55 -20.17
N GLY A 63 -12.18 28.55 -19.65
CA GLY A 63 -13.12 27.75 -20.43
C GLY A 63 -12.43 27.08 -21.63
N ILE A 64 -11.15 26.69 -21.48
CA ILE A 64 -10.29 26.29 -22.61
C ILE A 64 -10.90 25.15 -23.43
N ARG A 65 -11.65 24.25 -22.79
CA ARG A 65 -12.37 23.16 -23.44
C ARG A 65 -13.37 23.63 -24.49
N PHE A 66 -14.07 24.74 -24.26
CA PHE A 66 -15.05 25.30 -25.18
C PHE A 66 -14.43 26.22 -26.24
N LYS A 67 -13.22 26.74 -25.98
CA LYS A 67 -12.50 27.62 -26.92
C LYS A 67 -11.62 26.85 -27.88
N ASN A 68 -10.90 25.85 -27.38
CA ASN A 68 -9.95 25.05 -28.15
C ASN A 68 -9.86 23.64 -27.54
N THR A 69 -10.64 22.73 -28.11
CA THR A 69 -10.72 21.33 -27.67
C THR A 69 -9.37 20.63 -27.79
N ASP A 70 -8.60 20.90 -28.85
CA ASP A 70 -7.30 20.26 -29.11
C ASP A 70 -6.27 20.67 -28.03
N ALA A 71 -6.23 21.95 -27.67
CA ALA A 71 -5.37 22.45 -26.58
C ALA A 71 -5.78 21.89 -25.20
N ALA A 72 -7.09 21.78 -24.95
CA ALA A 72 -7.61 21.21 -23.71
C ALA A 72 -7.25 19.73 -23.56
N ILE A 73 -7.34 18.96 -24.65
CA ILE A 73 -6.95 17.55 -24.71
C ILE A 73 -5.44 17.41 -24.45
N LEU A 74 -4.59 18.17 -25.15
CA LEU A 74 -3.14 18.16 -24.96
C LEU A 74 -2.73 18.43 -23.51
N MET A 75 -3.30 19.49 -22.92
CA MET A 75 -3.03 19.88 -21.54
C MET A 75 -3.41 18.76 -20.56
N ASN A 76 -4.58 18.14 -20.74
CA ASN A 76 -5.04 17.03 -19.90
C ASN A 76 -4.12 15.81 -20.02
N LEU A 77 -3.81 15.36 -21.24
CA LEU A 77 -2.91 14.22 -21.48
C LEU A 77 -1.54 14.42 -20.84
N SER A 78 -0.93 15.60 -21.03
CA SER A 78 0.35 15.94 -20.42
C SER A 78 0.28 15.97 -18.89
N THR A 79 -0.78 16.58 -18.33
CA THR A 79 -1.00 16.66 -16.88
C THR A 79 -1.19 15.26 -16.29
N TYR A 80 -2.03 14.42 -16.89
CA TYR A 80 -2.32 13.08 -16.38
C TYR A 80 -1.08 12.19 -16.41
N PHE A 81 -0.25 12.28 -17.45
CA PHE A 81 1.03 11.57 -17.49
C PHE A 81 1.90 11.91 -16.28
N LEU A 82 2.09 13.21 -16.02
CA LEU A 82 2.89 13.69 -14.90
C LEU A 82 2.27 13.30 -13.55
N CYS A 83 0.94 13.38 -13.43
CA CYS A 83 0.22 12.98 -12.22
C CYS A 83 0.37 11.50 -11.92
N TYR A 84 0.19 10.60 -12.89
CA TYR A 84 0.39 9.17 -12.68
C TYR A 84 1.74 8.86 -12.08
N TRP A 85 2.76 9.49 -12.65
CA TRP A 85 4.11 9.34 -12.16
C TRP A 85 4.27 9.87 -10.73
N LEU A 86 3.77 11.07 -10.42
CA LEU A 86 3.89 11.66 -9.09
C LEU A 86 3.08 10.89 -8.03
N PHE A 87 1.82 10.52 -8.32
CA PHE A 87 1.01 9.68 -7.42
C PHE A 87 1.71 8.36 -7.13
N SER A 88 2.16 7.64 -8.18
CA SER A 88 2.87 6.37 -8.00
C SER A 88 4.17 6.55 -7.20
N SER A 89 4.92 7.62 -7.46
CA SER A 89 6.18 7.91 -6.77
C SER A 89 5.96 8.24 -5.29
N ALA A 90 4.95 9.04 -4.98
CA ALA A 90 4.57 9.38 -3.61
C ALA A 90 4.21 8.12 -2.82
N LEU A 91 3.33 7.28 -3.36
CA LEU A 91 2.91 6.04 -2.69
C LEU A 91 4.06 5.04 -2.55
N THR A 92 4.90 4.88 -3.58
CA THR A 92 6.01 3.93 -3.48
C THR A 92 7.08 4.40 -2.50
N THR A 93 7.24 5.72 -2.31
CA THR A 93 8.16 6.29 -1.31
C THR A 93 7.74 5.96 0.14
N LEU A 94 6.47 5.63 0.38
CA LEU A 94 6.03 5.11 1.69
C LEU A 94 6.46 3.67 1.95
N LEU A 95 6.84 2.93 0.92
CA LEU A 95 7.22 1.51 0.99
C LEU A 95 8.72 1.28 0.74
N ASP A 96 9.39 2.22 0.07
CA ASP A 96 10.80 2.11 -0.34
C ASP A 96 11.50 3.47 -0.18
N ARG A 97 12.35 3.57 0.84
CA ARG A 97 13.16 4.76 1.18
C ARG A 97 14.06 5.21 0.03
N PHE A 98 14.48 4.29 -0.84
CA PHE A 98 15.45 4.53 -1.92
C PHE A 98 14.78 4.64 -3.29
N TYR A 99 13.45 4.74 -3.33
CA TYR A 99 12.71 4.78 -4.58
C TYR A 99 13.10 5.99 -5.45
N ILE A 100 13.21 7.18 -4.86
CA ILE A 100 13.48 8.42 -5.61
C ILE A 100 14.98 8.52 -5.92
N THR A 101 15.34 8.23 -7.17
CA THR A 101 16.72 8.36 -7.67
C THR A 101 16.80 9.33 -8.85
N LYS A 102 17.95 9.99 -9.02
CA LYS A 102 18.20 10.93 -10.13
C LYS A 102 17.98 10.28 -11.50
N CYS A 103 18.43 9.03 -11.67
CA CYS A 103 18.23 8.29 -12.91
C CYS A 103 16.75 8.08 -13.22
N ARG A 104 15.95 7.68 -12.23
CA ARG A 104 14.51 7.43 -12.40
C ARG A 104 13.74 8.73 -12.66
N LEU A 105 14.10 9.80 -11.96
CA LEU A 105 13.58 11.15 -12.20
C LEU A 105 13.82 11.55 -13.66
N ARG A 106 15.07 11.43 -14.14
CA ARG A 106 15.43 11.73 -15.53
C ARG A 106 14.63 10.90 -16.53
N THR A 107 14.49 9.59 -16.31
CA THR A 107 13.73 8.73 -17.23
C THR A 107 12.28 9.15 -17.36
N HIS A 108 11.60 9.47 -16.25
CA HIS A 108 10.19 9.85 -16.30
C HIS A 108 9.97 11.25 -16.86
N ILE A 109 10.88 12.19 -16.59
CA ILE A 109 10.87 13.52 -17.21
C ILE A 109 11.06 13.40 -18.73
N CYS A 110 12.03 12.61 -19.19
CA CYS A 110 12.25 12.39 -20.63
C CYS A 110 11.01 11.76 -21.30
N LEU A 111 10.40 10.75 -20.67
CA LEU A 111 9.18 10.13 -21.18
C LEU A 111 8.01 11.12 -21.24
N TRP A 112 7.84 11.96 -20.22
CA TRP A 112 6.80 12.97 -20.17
C TRP A 112 6.97 14.05 -21.25
N ILE A 113 8.21 14.53 -21.45
CA ILE A 113 8.54 15.49 -22.51
C ILE A 113 8.26 14.87 -23.88
N LEU A 114 8.76 13.65 -24.12
CA LEU A 114 8.53 12.93 -25.37
C LEU A 114 7.03 12.75 -25.66
N PHE A 115 6.27 12.30 -24.67
CA PHE A 115 4.83 12.11 -24.78
C PHE A 115 4.10 13.43 -25.07
N SER A 116 4.48 14.52 -24.38
CA SER A 116 3.85 15.84 -24.56
C SER A 116 4.16 16.44 -25.93
N ILE A 117 5.42 16.32 -26.41
CA ILE A 117 5.82 16.77 -27.75
C ILE A 117 5.07 15.97 -28.82
N LEU A 118 5.05 14.64 -28.70
CA LEU A 118 4.35 13.79 -29.67
C LEU A 118 2.85 14.08 -29.70
N SER A 119 2.22 14.24 -28.54
CA SER A 119 0.81 14.64 -28.45
C SER A 119 0.57 16.02 -29.07
N GLY A 120 1.49 16.98 -28.90
CA GLY A 120 1.39 18.31 -29.49
C GLY A 120 1.52 18.27 -31.02
N ILE A 121 2.46 17.48 -31.55
CA ILE A 121 2.62 17.25 -32.99
C ILE A 121 1.33 16.67 -33.58
N VAL A 122 0.76 15.65 -32.94
CA VAL A 122 -0.46 14.99 -33.42
C VAL A 122 -1.67 15.93 -33.40
N LEU A 123 -1.79 16.80 -32.41
CA LEU A 123 -2.94 17.70 -32.28
C LEU A 123 -2.81 18.97 -33.14
N LEU A 124 -1.59 19.46 -33.38
CA LEU A 124 -1.36 20.73 -34.09
C LEU A 124 -1.01 20.57 -35.57
N LEU A 125 -0.35 19.47 -35.97
CA LEU A 125 0.19 19.30 -37.33
C LEU A 125 -0.61 18.33 -38.19
N LEU A 126 -1.31 17.35 -37.61
CA LEU A 126 -2.13 16.41 -38.39
C LEU A 126 -3.48 17.03 -38.77
N PRO A 127 -3.94 16.84 -40.03
CA PRO A 127 -5.26 17.29 -40.45
C PRO A 127 -6.35 16.51 -39.70
N LYS A 128 -7.44 17.21 -39.38
CA LYS A 128 -8.60 16.61 -38.70
C LYS A 128 -9.20 15.50 -39.58
N GLY A 129 -9.23 14.28 -39.06
CA GLY A 129 -9.69 13.11 -39.79
C GLY A 129 -9.40 11.80 -39.05
N GLY A 130 -9.69 10.67 -39.70
CA GLY A 130 -9.56 9.34 -39.08
C GLY A 130 -8.13 9.00 -38.61
N LEU A 131 -7.11 9.52 -39.30
CA LEU A 131 -5.71 9.32 -38.91
C LEU A 131 -5.40 9.97 -37.55
N GLN A 132 -5.83 11.22 -37.35
CA GLN A 132 -5.61 11.93 -36.08
C GLN A 132 -6.30 11.19 -34.93
N THR A 133 -7.55 10.79 -35.11
CA THR A 133 -8.30 10.01 -34.12
C THR A 133 -7.60 8.69 -33.77
N THR A 134 -7.10 7.97 -34.77
CA THR A 134 -6.38 6.70 -34.57
C THR A 134 -5.11 6.90 -33.75
N VAL A 135 -4.32 7.93 -34.06
CA VAL A 135 -3.09 8.23 -33.31
C VAL A 135 -3.40 8.71 -31.89
N MET A 136 -4.50 9.45 -31.69
CA MET A 136 -4.98 9.84 -30.36
C MET A 136 -5.36 8.64 -29.49
N PHE A 137 -6.03 7.63 -30.07
CA PHE A 137 -6.28 6.36 -29.37
C PHE A 137 -4.98 5.64 -29.01
N ALA A 138 -3.97 5.64 -29.89
CA ALA A 138 -2.67 5.06 -29.59
C ALA A 138 -1.95 5.79 -28.44
N LEU A 139 -2.01 7.13 -28.39
CA LEU A 139 -1.46 7.92 -27.28
C LEU A 139 -2.18 7.65 -25.96
N ALA A 140 -3.51 7.56 -25.98
CA ALA A 140 -4.30 7.20 -24.80
C ALA A 140 -3.97 5.78 -24.32
N ALA A 141 -3.82 4.82 -25.24
CA ALA A 141 -3.40 3.47 -24.92
C ALA A 141 -1.99 3.44 -24.29
N TRP A 142 -1.04 4.22 -24.81
CA TRP A 142 0.28 4.36 -24.21
C TRP A 142 0.18 4.91 -22.78
N LEU A 143 -0.61 5.95 -22.56
CA LEU A 143 -0.82 6.52 -21.22
C LEU A 143 -1.38 5.47 -20.24
N VAL A 144 -2.37 4.67 -20.67
CA VAL A 144 -2.95 3.58 -19.86
C VAL A 144 -1.90 2.49 -19.57
N ILE A 145 -1.13 2.06 -20.57
CA ILE A 145 -0.07 1.05 -20.40
C ILE A 145 0.98 1.55 -19.40
N TYR A 146 1.36 2.83 -19.48
CA TYR A 146 2.28 3.46 -18.54
C TYR A 146 1.72 3.47 -17.11
N GLY A 147 0.45 3.84 -16.93
CA GLY A 147 -0.23 3.79 -15.64
C GLY A 147 -0.31 2.36 -15.05
N LEU A 148 -0.61 1.36 -15.88
CA LEU A 148 -0.63 -0.05 -15.48
C LEU A 148 0.76 -0.57 -15.10
N PHE A 149 1.81 -0.14 -15.80
CA PHE A 149 3.19 -0.49 -15.46
C PHE A 149 3.58 0.06 -14.08
N LEU A 150 3.30 1.33 -13.81
CA LEU A 150 3.53 1.96 -12.52
C LEU A 150 2.73 1.29 -11.39
N THR A 151 1.47 0.95 -11.65
CA THR A 151 0.60 0.23 -10.72
C THR A 151 1.17 -1.14 -10.36
N ARG A 152 1.53 -1.95 -11.36
CA ARG A 152 2.13 -3.27 -11.14
C ARG A 152 3.39 -3.18 -10.28
N ARG A 153 4.21 -2.16 -10.52
CA ARG A 153 5.41 -1.91 -9.70
C ARG A 153 5.07 -1.59 -8.24
N LEU A 154 4.12 -0.68 -8.02
CA LEU A 154 3.65 -0.31 -6.68
C LEU A 154 3.07 -1.52 -5.94
N LEU A 155 2.24 -2.33 -6.61
CA LEU A 155 1.68 -3.55 -6.03
C LEU A 155 2.77 -4.57 -5.70
N ARG A 156 3.81 -4.74 -6.53
CA ARG A 156 4.95 -5.61 -6.18
C ARG A 156 5.69 -5.13 -4.94
N ALA A 157 5.91 -3.82 -4.81
CA ALA A 157 6.52 -3.24 -3.61
C ALA A 157 5.65 -3.48 -2.37
N TYR A 158 4.33 -3.27 -2.49
CA TYR A 158 3.38 -3.53 -1.43
C TYR A 158 3.41 -5.00 -0.96
N HIS A 159 3.31 -5.95 -1.89
CA HIS A 159 3.33 -7.38 -1.53
C HIS A 159 4.67 -7.83 -0.96
N ARG A 160 5.79 -7.22 -1.37
CA ARG A 160 7.10 -7.46 -0.75
C ARG A 160 7.07 -7.04 0.74
N VAL A 161 6.62 -5.82 1.02
CA VAL A 161 6.55 -5.29 2.40
C VAL A 161 5.62 -6.13 3.28
N ILE A 162 4.46 -6.55 2.76
CA ILE A 162 3.54 -7.42 3.51
C ILE A 162 4.20 -8.76 3.86
N ARG A 163 4.90 -9.39 2.90
CA ARG A 163 5.64 -10.64 3.16
C ARG A 163 6.67 -10.46 4.27
N ILE A 164 7.44 -9.38 4.22
CA ILE A 164 8.44 -9.06 5.25
C ILE A 164 7.80 -8.97 6.64
N PHE A 165 6.62 -8.34 6.75
CA PHE A 165 5.89 -8.27 8.02
C PHE A 165 5.42 -9.63 8.50
N ASP A 166 4.80 -10.43 7.63
CA ASP A 166 4.28 -11.75 7.99
C ASP A 166 5.39 -12.74 8.39
N ASP A 167 6.58 -12.61 7.81
CA ASP A 167 7.74 -13.46 8.13
C ASP A 167 8.51 -13.01 9.39
N THR A 168 8.32 -11.76 9.85
CA THR A 168 9.16 -11.18 10.93
C THR A 168 8.39 -10.92 12.22
N ARG A 169 7.09 -10.62 12.14
CA ARG A 169 6.30 -10.15 13.29
C ARG A 169 5.02 -10.94 13.45
N ALA A 170 4.62 -11.18 14.70
CA ALA A 170 3.38 -11.88 15.01
C ALA A 170 2.11 -11.01 14.87
N ASP A 171 2.27 -9.69 14.93
CA ASP A 171 1.15 -8.74 14.88
C ASP A 171 0.85 -8.25 13.45
N ASP A 172 -0.41 -7.91 13.18
CA ASP A 172 -0.89 -7.50 11.84
C ASP A 172 -0.53 -6.06 11.46
N ILE A 173 0.77 -5.76 11.31
CA ILE A 173 1.23 -4.42 10.91
C ILE A 173 0.77 -4.08 9.48
N GLY A 174 0.61 -5.10 8.63
CA GLY A 174 0.09 -4.94 7.26
C GLY A 174 -1.27 -4.25 7.19
N ALA A 175 -2.09 -4.33 8.25
CA ALA A 175 -3.37 -3.64 8.34
C ALA A 175 -3.23 -2.12 8.17
N TYR A 176 -2.16 -1.51 8.68
CA TYR A 176 -1.94 -0.05 8.63
C TYR A 176 -1.61 0.48 7.23
N ILE A 177 -1.14 -0.39 6.33
CA ILE A 177 -0.83 -0.04 4.94
C ILE A 177 -1.82 -0.61 3.93
N LYS A 178 -2.86 -1.33 4.36
CA LYS A 178 -3.87 -1.95 3.47
C LYS A 178 -4.59 -0.93 2.60
N TRP A 179 -4.80 0.30 3.10
CA TRP A 179 -5.41 1.39 2.36
C TRP A 179 -4.64 1.72 1.07
N LEU A 180 -3.32 1.47 1.04
CA LEU A 180 -2.46 1.74 -0.11
C LEU A 180 -2.83 0.87 -1.30
N SER A 181 -3.09 -0.42 -1.06
CA SER A 181 -3.52 -1.37 -2.09
C SER A 181 -4.92 -1.00 -2.59
N ILE A 182 -5.87 -0.75 -1.68
CA ILE A 182 -7.23 -0.30 -2.01
C ILE A 182 -7.17 0.96 -2.89
N PHE A 183 -6.44 1.98 -2.45
CA PHE A 183 -6.26 3.22 -3.20
C PHE A 183 -5.63 2.98 -4.58
N THR A 184 -4.64 2.08 -4.67
CA THR A 184 -3.99 1.74 -5.94
C THR A 184 -4.99 1.16 -6.95
N TYR A 185 -5.89 0.27 -6.53
CA TYR A 185 -6.95 -0.25 -7.41
C TYR A 185 -7.93 0.84 -7.84
N TRP A 186 -8.39 1.69 -6.90
CA TRP A 186 -9.21 2.85 -7.25
C TRP A 186 -8.50 3.78 -8.22
N ALA A 187 -7.20 4.05 -8.03
CA ALA A 187 -6.40 4.90 -8.89
C ALA A 187 -6.23 4.32 -10.31
N VAL A 188 -6.24 2.99 -10.48
CA VAL A 188 -6.29 2.36 -11.80
C VAL A 188 -7.64 2.58 -12.45
N THR A 189 -8.74 2.35 -11.74
CA THR A 189 -10.09 2.58 -12.26
C THR A 189 -10.28 4.04 -12.67
N PHE A 190 -9.87 4.96 -11.80
CA PHE A 190 -9.84 6.39 -12.10
C PHE A 190 -8.89 6.66 -13.29
N GLY A 191 -7.67 6.16 -13.24
CA GLY A 191 -6.70 6.36 -14.30
C GLY A 191 -7.18 5.93 -15.70
N VAL A 192 -7.69 4.71 -15.82
CA VAL A 192 -8.23 4.18 -17.09
C VAL A 192 -9.41 5.04 -17.56
N GLY A 193 -10.29 5.44 -16.64
CA GLY A 193 -11.39 6.35 -16.95
C GLY A 193 -10.92 7.73 -17.44
N CYS A 194 -9.85 8.30 -16.86
CA CYS A 194 -9.22 9.53 -17.37
C CYS A 194 -8.74 9.39 -18.82
N GLY A 195 -8.18 8.23 -19.19
CA GLY A 195 -7.78 7.95 -20.58
C GLY A 195 -8.98 7.90 -21.53
N LEU A 196 -10.07 7.24 -21.10
CA LEU A 196 -11.32 7.13 -21.85
C LEU A 196 -12.08 8.46 -21.96
N LEU A 197 -11.95 9.34 -20.97
CA LEU A 197 -12.56 10.68 -20.93
C LEU A 197 -12.07 11.63 -22.00
N THR A 198 -10.91 11.35 -22.60
CA THR A 198 -10.45 12.05 -23.81
C THR A 198 -11.45 11.90 -24.96
N PHE A 199 -12.26 10.83 -24.95
CA PHE A 199 -13.18 10.47 -26.02
C PHE A 199 -14.66 10.51 -25.61
N LEU A 200 -14.96 10.79 -24.33
CA LEU A 200 -16.34 10.95 -23.88
C LEU A 200 -16.90 12.32 -24.31
N PRO A 201 -18.19 12.40 -24.67
CA PRO A 201 -18.84 13.68 -24.96
C PRO A 201 -18.69 14.66 -23.78
N ASP A 202 -18.49 15.94 -24.09
CA ASP A 202 -18.21 17.00 -23.12
C ASP A 202 -19.27 17.10 -22.01
N GLU A 203 -20.50 16.70 -22.32
CA GLU A 203 -21.63 16.68 -21.41
C GLU A 203 -21.43 15.75 -20.20
N TYR A 204 -20.61 14.70 -20.29
CA TYR A 204 -20.46 13.71 -19.20
C TYR A 204 -19.27 13.94 -18.28
N VAL A 205 -18.44 14.95 -18.56
CA VAL A 205 -17.17 15.17 -17.86
C VAL A 205 -17.39 15.57 -16.39
N TYR A 206 -18.50 16.24 -16.08
CA TYR A 206 -18.83 16.64 -14.72
C TYR A 206 -19.00 15.43 -13.79
N ILE A 207 -19.50 14.29 -14.30
CA ILE A 207 -19.68 13.05 -13.54
C ILE A 207 -18.32 12.58 -13.01
N TRP A 208 -17.30 12.70 -13.84
CA TRP A 208 -15.94 12.34 -13.47
C TRP A 208 -15.32 13.27 -12.44
N ILE A 209 -15.51 14.58 -12.63
CA ILE A 209 -14.99 15.57 -11.69
C ILE A 209 -15.63 15.34 -10.32
N LEU A 210 -16.94 15.14 -10.26
CA LEU A 210 -17.65 14.86 -9.02
C LEU A 210 -17.25 13.51 -8.40
N SER A 211 -17.03 12.46 -9.20
CA SER A 211 -16.58 11.17 -8.68
C SER A 211 -15.15 11.22 -8.12
N SER A 212 -14.30 12.14 -8.60
CA SER A 212 -12.95 12.34 -8.08
C SER A 212 -12.91 12.96 -6.67
N VAL A 213 -13.97 13.68 -6.25
CA VAL A 213 -14.06 14.32 -4.93
C VAL A 213 -13.93 13.32 -3.78
N PRO A 214 -14.77 12.25 -3.67
CA PRO A 214 -14.62 11.25 -2.62
C PRO A 214 -13.28 10.52 -2.71
N PHE A 215 -12.71 10.36 -3.90
CA PHE A 215 -11.38 9.77 -4.09
C PHE A 215 -10.27 10.62 -3.43
N TYR A 216 -10.28 11.94 -3.63
CA TYR A 216 -9.33 12.84 -2.97
C TYR A 216 -9.56 12.92 -1.45
N ILE A 217 -10.81 12.93 -0.99
CA ILE A 217 -11.13 12.91 0.46
C ILE A 217 -10.58 11.63 1.09
N TYR A 218 -10.84 10.47 0.49
CA TYR A 218 -10.36 9.19 0.98
C TYR A 218 -8.83 9.15 1.07
N LEU A 219 -8.14 9.61 0.01
CA LEU A 219 -6.68 9.73 0.01
C LEU A 219 -6.16 10.62 1.14
N PHE A 220 -6.78 11.78 1.33
CA PHE A 220 -6.39 12.75 2.36
C PHE A 220 -6.52 12.13 3.76
N LEU A 221 -7.65 11.49 4.05
CA LEU A 221 -7.89 10.80 5.31
C LEU A 221 -6.91 9.64 5.53
N CYS A 222 -6.55 8.91 4.47
CA CYS A 222 -5.55 7.84 4.57
C CYS A 222 -4.19 8.37 4.98
N TYR A 223 -3.71 9.47 4.40
CA TYR A 223 -2.44 10.09 4.78
C TYR A 223 -2.44 10.62 6.22
N LEU A 224 -3.56 11.17 6.69
CA LEU A 224 -3.71 11.63 8.08
C LEU A 224 -3.69 10.47 9.06
N ASN A 225 -4.46 9.41 8.79
CA ASN A 225 -4.50 8.23 9.64
C ASN A 225 -3.16 7.49 9.63
N TYR A 226 -2.51 7.39 8.47
CA TYR A 226 -1.21 6.73 8.35
C TYR A 226 -0.11 7.44 9.12
N LEU A 227 -0.18 8.78 9.28
CA LEU A 227 0.78 9.53 10.10
C LEU A 227 0.86 9.00 11.54
N LEU A 228 -0.26 8.56 12.11
CA LEU A 228 -0.34 8.06 13.50
C LEU A 228 0.45 6.76 13.69
N PHE A 229 0.48 5.91 12.65
CA PHE A 229 1.09 4.57 12.70
C PHE A 229 2.41 4.48 11.91
N TYR A 230 2.84 5.59 11.31
CA TYR A 230 3.99 5.63 10.41
C TYR A 230 5.27 5.12 11.08
N GLU A 231 5.56 5.58 12.30
CA GLU A 231 6.75 5.17 13.07
C GLU A 231 6.76 3.66 13.33
N GLN A 232 5.61 3.08 13.66
CA GLN A 232 5.48 1.63 13.87
C GLN A 232 5.73 0.84 12.58
N VAL A 233 5.18 1.31 11.46
CA VAL A 233 5.34 0.66 10.15
C VAL A 233 6.77 0.79 9.64
N GLU A 234 7.40 1.96 9.76
CA GLU A 234 8.78 2.17 9.32
C GLU A 234 9.76 1.32 10.14
N ASN A 235 9.62 1.27 11.47
CA ASN A 235 10.45 0.40 12.31
C ASN A 235 10.28 -1.08 11.92
N ALA A 236 9.05 -1.51 11.65
CA ALA A 236 8.80 -2.88 11.20
C ALA A 236 9.41 -3.18 9.83
N MET A 237 9.47 -2.19 8.93
CA MET A 237 10.13 -2.34 7.63
C MET A 237 11.64 -2.39 7.80
N GLU A 238 12.24 -1.51 8.60
CA GLU A 238 13.69 -1.50 8.87
C GLU A 238 14.13 -2.83 9.50
N ASP A 239 13.43 -3.30 10.55
CA ASP A 239 13.71 -4.58 11.18
C ASP A 239 13.64 -5.75 10.18
N GLY A 240 12.59 -5.76 9.36
CA GLY A 240 12.37 -6.81 8.38
C GLY A 240 13.38 -6.80 7.23
N MET A 241 13.82 -5.63 6.78
CA MET A 241 14.86 -5.49 5.76
C MET A 241 16.23 -5.93 6.26
N THR A 242 16.62 -5.51 7.47
CA THR A 242 17.85 -6.00 8.11
C THR A 242 17.81 -7.53 8.23
N SER A 243 16.64 -8.06 8.54
CA SER A 243 16.46 -9.50 8.64
C SER A 243 16.58 -10.24 7.30
N GLU A 244 16.08 -9.68 6.18
CA GLU A 244 16.29 -10.25 4.84
C GLU A 244 17.77 -10.21 4.42
N GLU A 245 18.51 -9.16 4.78
CA GLU A 245 19.94 -9.04 4.50
C GLU A 245 20.77 -10.07 5.29
N GLU A 246 20.47 -10.26 6.58
CA GLU A 246 21.10 -11.29 7.42
C GLU A 246 20.86 -12.70 6.86
N ASP A 247 19.61 -13.03 6.47
CA ASP A 247 19.27 -14.31 5.86
C ASP A 247 20.05 -14.54 4.56
N LEU A 248 20.24 -13.52 3.72
CA LEU A 248 20.96 -13.61 2.45
C LEU A 248 22.46 -13.88 2.67
N CYS A 249 23.07 -13.20 3.64
CA CYS A 249 24.46 -13.46 4.05
C CYS A 249 24.63 -14.88 4.60
N ASP A 250 23.72 -15.33 5.46
CA ASP A 250 23.73 -16.70 5.99
C ASP A 250 23.52 -17.74 4.91
N THR A 251 22.63 -17.50 3.93
CA THR A 251 22.38 -18.43 2.82
C THR A 251 23.62 -18.55 1.93
N THR A 252 24.31 -17.43 1.66
CA THR A 252 25.58 -17.42 0.91
C THR A 252 26.67 -18.19 1.67
N ASN A 253 26.74 -18.01 2.98
CA ASN A 253 27.66 -18.75 3.85
C ASN A 253 27.27 -20.25 3.95
N ARG A 254 25.98 -20.60 3.87
CA ARG A 254 25.47 -21.99 3.89
C ARG A 254 25.69 -22.73 2.59
N GLU A 255 25.53 -22.11 1.43
CA GLU A 255 25.91 -22.71 0.14
C GLU A 255 27.41 -23.06 0.12
N GLN A 256 28.23 -22.31 0.87
CA GLN A 256 29.65 -22.61 1.09
C GLN A 256 29.89 -23.65 2.21
N ALA A 257 28.97 -23.81 3.16
CA ALA A 257 29.15 -24.66 4.35
C ALA A 257 28.35 -25.98 4.38
N GLN A 258 27.37 -26.23 3.50
CA GLN A 258 26.54 -27.43 3.61
C GLN A 258 26.96 -28.60 2.71
N ARG A 259 27.52 -29.62 3.37
CA ARG A 259 27.22 -31.03 3.04
C ARG A 259 27.05 -32.00 4.22
N GLN A 260 27.13 -31.60 5.48
CA GLN A 260 26.90 -32.48 6.63
C GLN A 260 26.27 -31.68 7.79
N ASP A 261 25.31 -32.26 8.53
CA ASP A 261 24.70 -31.77 9.81
C ASP A 261 23.32 -31.08 9.83
N THR A 262 22.45 -31.30 8.84
CA THR A 262 21.05 -30.81 8.87
C THR A 262 20.12 -31.48 9.92
N PRO A 263 20.20 -32.79 10.26
CA PRO A 263 19.21 -33.43 11.14
C PRO A 263 19.33 -33.11 12.64
N PHE A 264 20.56 -32.99 13.17
CA PHE A 264 20.79 -32.79 14.61
C PHE A 264 20.32 -31.41 15.09
N PHE A 265 20.54 -30.38 14.27
CA PHE A 265 20.16 -29.00 14.59
C PHE A 265 18.64 -28.81 14.67
N HIS A 266 17.88 -29.49 13.80
CA HIS A 266 16.41 -29.45 13.82
C HIS A 266 15.83 -30.09 15.09
N ALA A 267 16.45 -31.16 15.61
CA ALA A 267 15.99 -31.82 16.83
C ALA A 267 16.21 -30.95 18.08
N GLU A 268 17.34 -30.23 18.16
CA GLU A 268 17.61 -29.31 19.26
C GLU A 268 16.66 -28.10 19.24
N ILE A 269 16.45 -27.49 18.06
CA ILE A 269 15.49 -26.41 17.87
C ILE A 269 14.07 -26.87 18.26
N ALA A 270 13.66 -28.06 17.84
CA ALA A 270 12.34 -28.62 18.19
C ALA A 270 12.14 -28.74 19.70
N LYS A 271 13.17 -29.21 20.43
CA LYS A 271 13.12 -29.32 21.90
C LYS A 271 12.99 -27.95 22.57
N LYS A 272 13.77 -26.96 22.14
CA LYS A 272 13.74 -25.59 22.68
C LYS A 272 12.39 -24.91 22.38
N ILE A 273 11.89 -25.03 21.15
CA ILE A 273 10.57 -24.52 20.76
C ILE A 273 9.47 -25.14 21.61
N LYS A 274 9.50 -26.47 21.82
CA LYS A 274 8.51 -27.15 22.66
C LYS A 274 8.49 -26.57 24.08
N GLY A 275 9.65 -26.42 24.71
CA GLY A 275 9.74 -25.80 26.04
C GLY A 275 9.23 -24.36 26.08
N TRP A 276 9.47 -23.59 25.03
CA TRP A 276 8.95 -22.22 24.91
C TRP A 276 7.43 -22.16 24.70
N ILE A 277 6.86 -23.10 23.94
CA ILE A 277 5.40 -23.25 23.78
C ILE A 277 4.78 -23.66 25.12
N ASP A 278 5.38 -24.61 25.83
CA ASP A 278 4.88 -25.08 27.13
C ASP A 278 4.87 -23.96 28.19
N ALA A 279 5.72 -22.94 28.03
CA ALA A 279 5.77 -21.74 28.86
C ALA A 279 4.84 -20.60 28.39
N ASP A 280 3.96 -20.87 27.41
CA ASP A 280 3.03 -19.90 26.82
C ASP A 280 3.70 -18.64 26.22
N GLY A 281 4.96 -18.72 25.76
CA GLY A 281 5.70 -17.55 25.28
C GLY A 281 5.07 -16.81 24.09
N TYR A 282 4.18 -17.48 23.34
CA TYR A 282 3.49 -16.95 22.16
C TYR A 282 2.39 -15.92 22.47
N ILE A 283 1.94 -15.79 23.74
CA ILE A 283 0.90 -14.82 24.12
C ILE A 283 1.43 -13.38 24.24
N ARG A 284 2.76 -13.18 24.19
CA ARG A 284 3.38 -11.86 24.31
C ARG A 284 3.02 -10.98 23.10
N PRO A 285 2.41 -9.79 23.30
CA PRO A 285 2.18 -8.83 22.22
C PRO A 285 3.49 -8.29 21.66
N GLY A 286 3.53 -7.94 20.36
CA GLY A 286 4.73 -7.41 19.72
C GLY A 286 5.81 -8.43 19.39
N LEU A 287 5.57 -9.73 19.64
CA LEU A 287 6.56 -10.78 19.45
C LEU A 287 7.12 -10.78 18.02
N THR A 288 8.45 -10.77 17.94
CA THR A 288 9.18 -10.89 16.67
C THR A 288 9.95 -12.20 16.59
N ILE A 289 10.24 -12.66 15.38
CA ILE A 289 11.06 -13.86 15.17
C ILE A 289 12.49 -13.68 15.72
N LYS A 290 13.00 -12.45 15.74
CA LYS A 290 14.30 -12.09 16.31
C LYS A 290 14.32 -12.29 17.82
N GLU A 291 13.31 -11.76 18.51
CA GLU A 291 13.18 -12.00 19.96
C GLU A 291 13.07 -13.50 20.27
N LEU A 292 12.35 -14.26 19.44
CA LEU A 292 12.26 -15.70 19.63
C LEU A 292 13.61 -16.40 19.36
N SER A 293 14.35 -16.01 18.31
CA SER A 293 15.66 -16.60 18.04
C SER A 293 16.65 -16.36 19.17
N ASP A 294 16.62 -15.16 19.77
CA ASP A 294 17.46 -14.80 20.90
C ASP A 294 17.13 -15.66 22.14
N VAL A 295 15.85 -15.84 22.44
CA VAL A 295 15.37 -16.70 23.55
C VAL A 295 15.75 -18.16 23.34
N LEU A 296 15.70 -18.64 22.09
CA LEU A 296 16.05 -20.03 21.75
C LEU A 296 17.56 -20.23 21.54
N HIS A 297 18.38 -19.18 21.68
CA HIS A 297 19.81 -19.18 21.38
C HIS A 297 20.12 -19.81 20.01
N THR A 298 19.36 -19.39 19.00
CA THR A 298 19.57 -19.75 17.59
C THR A 298 19.59 -18.48 16.75
N ASN A 299 19.79 -18.60 15.44
CA ASN A 299 19.64 -17.46 14.55
C ASN A 299 18.27 -17.47 13.87
N ARG A 300 17.82 -16.30 13.44
CA ARG A 300 16.54 -16.11 12.75
C ARG A 300 16.43 -16.99 11.50
N THR A 301 17.49 -17.09 10.70
CA THR A 301 17.52 -17.89 9.46
C THR A 301 17.19 -19.37 9.71
N TYR A 302 17.76 -19.98 10.75
CA TYR A 302 17.48 -21.36 11.17
C TYR A 302 16.06 -21.48 11.71
N LEU A 303 15.61 -20.54 12.52
CA LEU A 303 14.25 -20.57 13.09
C LEU A 303 13.17 -20.42 12.01
N SER A 304 13.34 -19.46 11.08
CA SER A 304 12.45 -19.23 9.95
C SER A 304 12.41 -20.45 9.02
N GLY A 305 13.59 -20.97 8.65
CA GLY A 305 13.71 -22.19 7.86
C GLY A 305 13.07 -23.41 8.53
N TYR A 306 13.24 -23.55 9.85
CA TYR A 306 12.60 -24.60 10.64
C TYR A 306 11.08 -24.46 10.63
N ILE A 307 10.53 -23.26 10.87
CA ILE A 307 9.08 -23.04 10.90
C ILE A 307 8.47 -23.34 9.54
N LYS A 308 9.08 -22.81 8.47
CA LYS A 308 8.62 -23.02 7.10
C LYS A 308 8.68 -24.48 6.67
N THR A 309 9.75 -25.20 7.01
CA THR A 309 9.91 -26.61 6.62
C THR A 309 9.05 -27.55 7.46
N THR A 310 8.82 -27.22 8.74
CA THR A 310 8.13 -28.10 9.69
C THR A 310 6.61 -27.87 9.71
N TYR A 311 6.18 -26.62 9.61
CA TYR A 311 4.76 -26.23 9.73
C TYR A 311 4.15 -25.73 8.42
N ASP A 312 4.96 -25.46 7.38
CA ASP A 312 4.51 -24.91 6.09
C ASP A 312 3.71 -23.60 6.23
N MET A 313 4.15 -22.73 7.16
CA MET A 313 3.47 -21.49 7.53
C MET A 313 4.48 -20.34 7.69
N SER A 314 3.99 -19.09 7.60
CA SER A 314 4.77 -17.91 8.02
C SER A 314 4.94 -17.89 9.54
N PHE A 315 5.91 -17.11 10.05
CA PHE A 315 6.08 -16.91 11.49
C PHE A 315 4.80 -16.38 12.13
N ARG A 316 4.16 -15.40 11.49
CA ARG A 316 2.90 -14.83 11.95
C ARG A 316 1.79 -15.87 12.02
N ASP A 317 1.57 -16.63 10.95
CA ASP A 317 0.49 -17.62 10.90
C ASP A 317 0.70 -18.73 11.93
N TRP A 318 1.95 -19.15 12.14
CA TRP A 318 2.32 -20.11 13.17
C TRP A 318 1.97 -19.60 14.57
N ILE A 319 2.34 -18.36 14.92
CA ILE A 319 2.00 -17.74 16.20
C ILE A 319 0.48 -17.56 16.35
N ILE A 320 -0.23 -17.15 15.29
CA ILE A 320 -1.69 -17.05 15.30
C ILE A 320 -2.32 -18.40 15.63
N GLY A 321 -1.87 -19.49 14.99
CA GLY A 321 -2.34 -20.84 15.29
C GLY A 321 -2.20 -21.18 16.77
N LEU A 322 -1.02 -20.95 17.36
CA LEU A 322 -0.78 -21.17 18.79
C LEU A 322 -1.70 -20.33 19.69
N ARG A 323 -1.87 -19.03 19.38
CA ARG A 323 -2.75 -18.12 20.12
C ARG A 323 -4.22 -18.53 20.03
N ILE A 324 -4.68 -19.04 18.88
CA ILE A 324 -6.05 -19.54 18.69
C ILE A 324 -6.27 -20.82 19.49
N GLU A 325 -5.33 -21.77 19.48
CA GLU A 325 -5.44 -22.98 20.31
C GLU A 325 -5.46 -22.65 21.81
N TYR A 326 -4.66 -21.69 22.25
CA TYR A 326 -4.75 -21.16 23.62
C TYR A 326 -6.11 -20.51 23.91
N ALA A 327 -6.65 -19.74 22.97
CA ALA A 327 -7.99 -19.14 23.11
C ALA A 327 -9.08 -20.20 23.26
N LYS A 328 -9.03 -21.29 22.48
CA LYS A 328 -9.94 -22.45 22.63
C LYS A 328 -9.86 -23.06 24.02
N ARG A 329 -8.64 -23.26 24.55
CA ARG A 329 -8.45 -23.74 25.92
C ARG A 329 -9.06 -22.80 26.96
N LEU A 330 -8.91 -21.48 26.80
CA LEU A 330 -9.53 -20.50 27.68
C LEU A 330 -11.06 -20.50 27.58
N LEU A 331 -11.61 -20.62 26.37
CA LEU A 331 -13.05 -20.70 26.12
C LEU A 331 -13.69 -21.91 26.81
N ALA A 332 -13.02 -23.06 26.76
CA ALA A 332 -13.48 -24.29 27.41
C ALA A 332 -13.35 -24.24 28.94
N ARG A 333 -12.22 -23.72 29.45
CA ARG A 333 -11.91 -23.74 30.89
C ARG A 333 -12.63 -22.65 31.68
N TYR A 334 -12.90 -21.50 31.06
CA TYR A 334 -13.43 -20.31 31.75
C TYR A 334 -14.67 -19.74 31.05
N PRO A 335 -15.85 -20.37 31.20
CA PRO A 335 -17.08 -19.99 30.48
C PRO A 335 -17.58 -18.57 30.78
N ARG A 336 -17.16 -17.99 31.92
CA ARG A 336 -17.51 -16.63 32.36
C ARG A 336 -16.64 -15.53 31.75
N LEU A 337 -15.49 -15.85 31.16
CA LEU A 337 -14.64 -14.83 30.53
C LEU A 337 -15.33 -14.27 29.29
N THR A 338 -15.24 -12.96 29.10
CA THR A 338 -15.76 -12.32 27.90
C THR A 338 -14.86 -12.66 26.71
N ILE A 339 -15.40 -12.51 25.50
CA ILE A 339 -14.60 -12.71 24.28
C ILE A 339 -13.48 -11.68 24.18
N ALA A 340 -13.68 -10.47 24.71
CA ALA A 340 -12.65 -9.44 24.79
C ALA A 340 -11.51 -9.84 25.74
N ASP A 341 -11.84 -10.36 26.94
CA ASP A 341 -10.81 -10.81 27.89
C ASP A 341 -9.98 -11.97 27.34
N ILE A 342 -10.64 -12.90 26.63
CA ILE A 342 -9.96 -14.03 25.99
C ILE A 342 -9.06 -13.55 24.87
N SER A 343 -9.51 -12.60 24.05
CA SER A 343 -8.69 -11.97 23.02
C SER A 343 -7.40 -11.39 23.61
N GLU A 344 -7.52 -10.59 24.67
CA GLU A 344 -6.38 -9.95 25.33
C GLU A 344 -5.44 -10.98 25.95
N LYS A 345 -5.98 -11.95 26.71
CA LYS A 345 -5.19 -13.02 27.35
C LYS A 345 -4.48 -13.93 26.33
N SER A 346 -5.05 -14.09 25.14
CA SER A 346 -4.43 -14.82 24.04
C SER A 346 -3.40 -14.01 23.25
N GLY A 347 -3.10 -12.77 23.64
CA GLY A 347 -2.07 -11.94 23.02
C GLY A 347 -2.52 -11.16 21.77
N PHE A 348 -3.82 -11.02 21.54
CA PHE A 348 -4.35 -10.21 20.44
C PHE A 348 -4.60 -8.78 20.88
N LEU A 349 -4.11 -7.81 20.10
CA LEU A 349 -4.28 -6.37 20.34
C LEU A 349 -5.72 -5.86 20.12
N SER A 350 -6.56 -6.61 19.40
CA SER A 350 -7.93 -6.19 19.07
C SER A 350 -8.91 -7.37 19.07
N PRO A 351 -10.03 -7.29 19.82
CA PRO A 351 -11.08 -8.31 19.82
C PRO A 351 -11.68 -8.58 18.43
N SER A 352 -11.85 -7.54 17.61
CA SER A 352 -12.37 -7.69 16.24
C SER A 352 -11.41 -8.49 15.36
N HIS A 353 -10.11 -8.25 15.51
CA HIS A 353 -9.07 -8.99 14.80
C HIS A 353 -9.05 -10.46 15.26
N PHE A 354 -9.11 -10.69 16.57
CA PHE A 354 -9.22 -12.02 17.16
C PHE A 354 -10.42 -12.80 16.62
N ILE A 355 -11.63 -12.22 16.64
CA ILE A 355 -12.85 -12.90 16.18
C ILE A 355 -12.72 -13.32 14.71
N ARG A 356 -12.14 -12.45 13.87
CA ARG A 356 -11.88 -12.74 12.45
C ARG A 356 -10.93 -13.93 12.30
N LEU A 357 -9.75 -13.87 12.94
CA LEU A 357 -8.74 -14.92 12.84
C LEU A 357 -9.22 -16.24 13.45
N PHE A 358 -9.95 -16.19 14.56
CA PHE A 358 -10.55 -17.39 15.17
C PHE A 358 -11.55 -18.02 14.20
N LYS A 359 -12.40 -17.23 13.54
CA LYS A 359 -13.33 -17.75 12.53
C LYS A 359 -12.62 -18.37 11.33
N GLU A 360 -11.55 -17.74 10.86
CA GLU A 360 -10.74 -18.26 9.75
C GLU A 360 -10.07 -19.60 10.12
N ASN A 361 -9.57 -19.73 11.34
CA ASN A 361 -8.86 -20.94 11.81
C ASN A 361 -9.78 -22.06 12.30
N ALA A 362 -10.88 -21.72 12.99
CA ALA A 362 -11.79 -22.68 13.62
C ALA A 362 -13.11 -22.89 12.83
N GLY A 363 -13.29 -22.21 11.69
CA GLY A 363 -14.49 -22.27 10.85
C GLY A 363 -15.75 -21.60 11.42
N CYS A 364 -15.72 -21.12 12.67
CA CYS A 364 -16.85 -20.49 13.35
C CYS A 364 -16.39 -19.41 14.34
N THR A 365 -17.31 -18.54 14.77
CA THR A 365 -16.95 -17.46 15.72
C THR A 365 -16.64 -18.01 17.12
N PRO A 366 -15.82 -17.31 17.93
CA PRO A 366 -15.53 -17.72 19.32
C PRO A 366 -16.79 -18.00 20.16
N VAL A 367 -17.83 -17.17 19.96
CA VAL A 367 -19.13 -17.33 20.64
C VAL A 367 -19.83 -18.62 20.22
N LYS A 368 -19.82 -18.94 18.92
CA LYS A 368 -20.44 -20.17 18.41
C LYS A 368 -19.65 -21.39 18.87
N TRP A 369 -18.32 -21.34 18.78
CA TRP A 369 -17.43 -22.41 19.24
C TRP A 369 -17.67 -22.75 20.72
N ARG A 370 -17.75 -21.74 21.58
CA ARG A 370 -18.04 -21.92 23.01
C ARG A 370 -19.36 -22.64 23.26
N LYS A 371 -20.40 -22.36 22.46
CA LYS A 371 -21.70 -23.02 22.62
C LYS A 371 -21.63 -24.49 22.24
N THR A 372 -20.92 -24.82 21.16
CA THR A 372 -20.81 -26.19 20.65
C THR A 372 -19.95 -27.10 21.52
N GLU A 373 -18.94 -26.57 22.22
CA GLU A 373 -18.07 -27.35 23.12
C GLU A 373 -18.57 -27.40 24.57
N ALA A 374 -19.57 -26.58 24.91
CA ALA A 374 -20.23 -26.60 26.22
C ALA A 374 -21.49 -27.49 26.26
N GLU A 375 -21.90 -28.00 25.10
CA GLU A 375 -22.86 -29.09 24.92
C GLU A 375 -22.10 -30.42 24.90
#